data_AF-A0A920M969-F1
#
_entry.id   AF-A0A920M969-F1
#
_cell.length_a   1.000
_cell.length_b   1.000
_cell.length_c   1.000
_cell.angle_alpha   90.00
_cell.angle_beta   90.00
_cell.angle_gamma   90.00
#
_symmetry.space_group_name_H-M   'P 1'
#
loop_
_entity.id
_entity.type
_entity.pdbx_description
1 polymer ?
#
loop_
_entity_poly.entity_id
_entity_poly.type
_entity_poly.pdbx_seq_one_letter_code
_entity_poly.pdbx_strand_id
1 'polypeptide(L)'
;MYKARENGKEIIAYTSGLGTTNYLIASQANEVILEKDAYGSVTPFGFSRVRQYQKDFFENIKVDMNVYAAGDFKSGPEGYTRNDMSETDRLAWVEFVTPVWEKYKAKMETGEVLTQELFNNWR
;
A
#
# COMPACT_ATOMS: atom_id res chain seq x y z
N MET A 1 6.82 -18.25 -7.79
CA MET A 1 5.46 -18.64 -7.41
C MET A 1 4.72 -19.30 -8.57
N TYR A 2 4.12 -18.54 -9.51
CA TYR A 2 3.31 -19.10 -10.62
C TYR A 2 3.99 -20.24 -11.40
N LYS A 3 5.17 -19.98 -12.01
CA LYS A 3 5.92 -21.02 -12.75
C LYS A 3 6.29 -22.25 -11.90
N ALA A 4 6.48 -22.08 -10.59
CA ALA A 4 6.79 -23.20 -9.72
C ALA A 4 5.53 -24.05 -9.45
N ARG A 5 4.37 -23.42 -9.23
CA ARG A 5 3.07 -24.08 -9.12
C ARG A 5 2.67 -24.81 -10.40
N GLU A 6 2.85 -24.20 -11.57
CA GLU A 6 2.58 -24.87 -12.85
C GLU A 6 3.43 -26.12 -13.08
N ASN A 7 4.66 -26.11 -12.56
CA ASN A 7 5.56 -27.26 -12.59
C ASN A 7 5.27 -28.28 -11.46
N GLY A 8 4.12 -28.18 -10.79
CA GLY A 8 3.69 -29.10 -9.75
C GLY A 8 4.45 -28.99 -8.42
N LYS A 9 5.25 -27.94 -8.22
CA LYS A 9 5.93 -27.73 -6.94
C LYS A 9 4.98 -27.12 -5.92
N GLU A 10 4.94 -27.74 -4.75
CA GLU A 10 4.22 -27.23 -3.59
C GLU A 10 4.93 -25.99 -3.03
N ILE A 11 4.15 -24.98 -2.66
CA ILE A 11 4.63 -23.74 -2.06
C ILE A 11 3.89 -23.50 -0.75
N ILE A 12 4.64 -23.47 0.35
CA ILE A 12 4.14 -23.21 1.70
C ILE A 12 4.67 -21.85 2.14
N ALA A 13 3.78 -20.96 2.59
CA ALA A 13 4.14 -19.68 3.18
C ALA A 13 4.01 -19.75 4.70
N TYR A 14 5.12 -19.66 5.42
CA TYR A 14 5.12 -19.59 6.88
C TYR A 14 5.34 -18.16 7.34
N THR A 15 4.52 -17.66 8.26
CA THR A 15 4.60 -16.26 8.70
C THR A 15 4.03 -16.03 10.10
N SER A 16 4.55 -15.02 10.78
CA SER A 16 4.04 -14.52 12.06
C SER A 16 3.13 -13.29 11.90
N GLY A 17 2.91 -12.80 10.66
CA GLY A 17 2.04 -11.66 10.40
C GLY A 17 2.00 -11.25 8.93
N LEU A 18 0.86 -10.75 8.47
CA LEU A 18 0.60 -10.44 7.07
C LEU A 18 0.10 -9.01 6.90
N GLY A 19 1.02 -8.10 6.57
CA GLY A 19 0.68 -6.81 5.97
C GLY A 19 0.35 -6.96 4.48
N THR A 20 -0.10 -5.89 3.83
CA THR A 20 -0.61 -5.87 2.45
C THR A 20 0.31 -6.56 1.42
N THR A 21 1.61 -6.25 1.43
CA THR A 21 2.56 -6.85 0.48
C THR A 21 2.79 -8.33 0.75
N ASN A 22 2.93 -8.71 2.01
CA ASN A 22 3.16 -10.11 2.40
C ASN A 22 1.92 -10.94 2.07
N TYR A 23 0.72 -10.40 2.32
CA TYR A 23 -0.55 -11.01 1.99
C TYR A 23 -0.69 -11.23 0.47
N LEU A 24 -0.29 -10.24 -0.35
CA LEU A 24 -0.27 -10.40 -1.81
C LEU A 24 0.55 -11.61 -2.25
N ILE A 25 1.74 -11.82 -1.67
CA ILE A 25 2.61 -12.93 -2.04
C ILE A 25 2.10 -14.25 -1.46
N ALA A 26 1.72 -14.25 -0.17
CA ALA A 26 1.25 -15.43 0.56
C ALA A 26 -0.05 -15.99 -0.02
N SER A 27 -0.96 -15.13 -0.52
CA SER A 27 -2.18 -15.58 -1.20
C SER A 27 -1.89 -16.52 -2.37
N GLN A 28 -0.72 -16.41 -3.01
CA GLN A 28 -0.36 -17.23 -4.16
C GLN A 28 0.18 -18.61 -3.81
N ALA A 29 0.40 -18.90 -2.52
CA ALA A 29 0.90 -20.17 -2.03
C ALA A 29 -0.19 -21.26 -2.09
N ASN A 30 0.23 -22.53 -1.98
CA ASN A 30 -0.68 -23.66 -1.84
C ASN A 30 -1.22 -23.77 -0.41
N GLU A 31 -0.39 -23.41 0.57
CA GLU A 31 -0.73 -23.41 1.98
C GLU A 31 -0.08 -22.19 2.66
N VAL A 32 -0.79 -21.59 3.62
CA VAL A 32 -0.26 -20.51 4.46
C VAL A 32 -0.37 -20.94 5.92
N ILE A 33 0.77 -21.01 6.59
CA ILE A 33 0.88 -21.40 7.99
C ILE A 33 1.19 -20.15 8.81
N LEU A 34 0.29 -19.85 9.75
CA LEU A 34 0.51 -18.82 10.75
C LEU A 34 1.20 -19.44 11.98
N GLU A 35 2.22 -18.76 12.49
CA GLU A 35 2.83 -19.12 13.75
C GLU A 35 1.79 -19.01 14.89
N LYS A 36 1.62 -20.09 15.66
CA LYS A 36 0.54 -20.26 16.65
C LYS A 36 0.53 -19.20 17.75
N ASP A 37 1.70 -18.74 18.17
CA ASP A 37 1.87 -17.75 19.24
C ASP A 37 2.30 -16.39 18.70
N ALA A 38 2.12 -16.15 17.39
CA ALA A 38 2.46 -14.89 16.80
C ALA A 38 1.45 -13.79 17.16
N TYR A 39 1.99 -12.63 17.55
CA TYR A 39 1.23 -11.42 17.81
C TYR A 39 1.07 -10.54 16.56
N GLY A 40 1.59 -10.96 15.40
CA GLY A 40 1.50 -10.18 14.17
C GLY A 40 0.11 -10.25 13.57
N SER A 41 -0.43 -9.09 13.20
CA SER A 41 -1.75 -8.99 12.60
C SER A 41 -1.76 -9.53 11.16
N VAL A 42 -2.88 -10.13 10.76
CA VAL A 42 -3.21 -10.43 9.36
C VAL A 42 -4.16 -9.35 8.89
N THR A 43 -3.61 -8.25 8.40
CA THR A 43 -4.38 -7.04 8.06
C THR A 43 -3.83 -6.43 6.79
N PRO A 44 -4.21 -6.94 5.60
CA PRO A 44 -4.02 -6.20 4.37
C PRO A 44 -4.93 -4.97 4.39
N PHE A 45 -4.34 -3.78 4.32
CA PHE A 45 -5.06 -2.52 4.15
C PHE A 45 -4.61 -1.81 2.87
N GLY A 46 -5.41 -0.86 2.42
CA GLY A 46 -5.11 -0.08 1.22
C GLY A 46 -3.83 0.75 1.33
N PHE A 47 -3.49 1.47 0.27
CA PHE A 47 -2.31 2.32 0.26
C PHE A 47 -2.58 3.68 0.91
N SER A 48 -1.57 4.19 1.60
CA SER A 48 -1.55 5.56 2.09
C SER A 48 -0.26 6.25 1.65
N ARG A 49 -0.31 7.58 1.56
CA ARG A 49 0.85 8.42 1.30
C ARG A 49 0.84 9.53 2.32
N VAL A 50 1.93 9.65 3.06
CA VAL A 50 2.17 10.76 3.98
C VAL A 50 3.22 11.68 3.37
N ARG A 51 2.94 12.97 3.40
CA ARG A 51 3.85 14.00 2.93
C ARG A 51 3.93 15.11 3.96
N GLN A 52 5.12 15.62 4.19
CA GLN A 52 5.33 16.76 5.05
C GLN A 52 5.09 18.06 4.27
N TYR A 53 4.40 18.99 4.91
CA TYR A 53 4.15 20.33 4.42
C TYR A 53 4.66 21.33 5.46
N GLN A 54 5.60 22.17 5.07
CA GLN A 54 6.49 22.89 5.99
C GLN A 54 6.63 24.37 5.63
N LYS A 55 5.68 24.94 4.86
CA LYS A 55 5.69 26.36 4.48
C LYS A 55 5.89 27.26 5.70
N ASP A 56 5.08 27.07 6.75
CA ASP A 56 5.14 27.92 7.93
C ASP A 56 6.47 27.76 8.69
N PHE A 57 7.06 26.56 8.66
CA PHE A 57 8.39 26.35 9.24
C PHE A 57 9.44 27.22 8.54
N PHE A 58 9.48 27.22 7.20
CA PHE A 58 10.42 28.03 6.44
C PHE A 58 10.19 29.54 6.62
N GLU A 59 8.93 29.99 6.67
CA GLU A 59 8.57 31.38 6.96
C GLU A 59 9.01 31.84 8.37
N ASN A 60 8.94 30.93 9.35
CA ASN A 60 9.35 31.21 10.72
C ASN A 60 10.87 31.36 10.85
N ILE A 61 11.65 30.52 10.17
CA ILE A 61 13.11 30.61 10.18
C ILE A 61 13.68 31.60 9.16
N LYS A 62 12.81 32.38 8.49
CA LYS A 62 13.18 33.42 7.52
C LYS A 62 13.97 32.87 6.31
N VAL A 63 13.56 31.68 5.84
CA VAL A 63 14.10 31.08 4.62
C VAL A 63 13.13 31.30 3.46
N ASP A 64 13.62 31.97 2.41
CA ASP A 64 12.85 32.26 1.21
C ASP A 64 12.92 31.10 0.20
N MET A 65 11.81 30.35 0.09
CA MET A 65 11.67 29.26 -0.87
C MET A 65 11.21 29.77 -2.24
N ASN A 66 12.15 29.94 -3.17
CA ASN A 66 11.86 30.33 -4.55
C ASN A 66 11.56 29.10 -5.42
N VAL A 67 10.29 28.84 -5.69
CA VAL A 67 9.83 27.68 -6.46
C VAL A 67 9.36 28.08 -7.86
N TYR A 68 9.95 27.46 -8.87
CA TYR A 68 9.50 27.55 -10.27
C TYR A 68 8.93 26.20 -10.69
N ALA A 69 7.63 26.18 -10.99
CA ALA A 69 6.93 24.98 -11.43
C ALA A 69 5.95 25.32 -12.55
N ALA A 70 5.74 24.37 -13.47
CA ALA A 70 4.78 24.49 -14.55
C ALA A 70 3.86 23.27 -14.56
N GLY A 71 2.55 23.52 -14.64
CA GLY A 71 1.50 22.50 -14.67
C GLY A 71 0.80 22.28 -13.33
N ASP A 72 -0.53 22.19 -13.39
CA ASP A 72 -1.41 22.14 -12.22
C ASP A 72 -1.23 20.88 -11.34
N PHE A 73 -0.71 19.81 -11.94
CA PHE A 73 -0.45 18.52 -11.28
C PHE A 73 0.99 18.36 -10.79
N LYS A 74 1.85 19.38 -10.93
CA LYS A 74 3.24 19.33 -10.47
C LYS A 74 3.33 19.54 -8.96
N SER A 75 2.85 18.57 -8.18
CA SER A 75 2.79 18.66 -6.71
C SER A 75 4.14 18.51 -5.99
N GLY A 76 5.23 18.24 -6.73
CA GLY A 76 6.59 18.08 -6.20
C GLY A 76 6.99 19.14 -5.16
N PRO A 77 6.79 20.44 -5.45
CA PRO A 77 7.20 21.53 -4.57
C PRO A 77 6.22 21.89 -3.45
N GLU A 78 5.01 21.32 -3.39
CA GLU A 78 3.96 21.80 -2.48
C GLU A 78 4.37 21.77 -1.01
N GLY A 79 5.27 20.86 -0.62
CA GLY A 79 5.79 20.80 0.75
C GLY A 79 6.52 22.06 1.20
N TYR A 80 6.98 22.90 0.27
CA TYR A 80 7.64 24.18 0.54
C TYR A 80 6.71 25.39 0.46
N THR A 81 5.59 25.26 -0.26
CA THR A 81 4.69 26.39 -0.59
C THR A 81 3.33 26.29 0.08
N ARG A 82 3.02 25.18 0.75
CA ARG A 82 1.75 24.89 1.44
C ARG A 82 2.00 24.18 2.77
N ASN A 83 0.95 24.14 3.61
CA ASN A 83 0.88 23.31 4.83
C ASN A 83 -0.08 22.13 4.68
N ASP A 84 -0.68 21.97 3.50
CA ASP A 84 -1.63 20.92 3.18
C ASP A 84 -1.50 20.48 1.70
N MET A 85 -2.09 19.32 1.42
CA MET A 85 -2.19 18.75 0.08
C MET A 85 -3.14 19.57 -0.78
N SER A 86 -2.71 19.92 -1.99
CA SER A 86 -3.61 20.55 -2.96
C SER A 86 -4.68 19.56 -3.46
N GLU A 87 -5.79 20.11 -3.98
CA GLU A 87 -6.84 19.29 -4.59
C GLU A 87 -6.33 18.54 -5.83
N THR A 88 -5.38 19.11 -6.58
CA THR A 88 -4.80 18.47 -7.77
C THR A 88 -3.84 17.33 -7.41
N ASP A 89 -3.02 17.47 -6.34
CA ASP A 89 -2.21 16.35 -5.81
C ASP A 89 -3.12 15.23 -5.27
N ARG A 90 -4.20 15.61 -4.56
CA ARG A 90 -5.18 14.66 -4.04
C ARG A 90 -5.84 13.86 -5.16
N LEU A 91 -6.32 14.54 -6.21
CA LEU A 91 -6.94 13.91 -7.36
C LEU A 91 -5.96 12.97 -8.08
N ALA A 92 -4.76 13.46 -8.42
CA ALA A 92 -3.75 12.64 -9.08
C ALA A 92 -3.35 11.40 -8.27
N TRP A 93 -3.22 11.56 -6.94
CA TRP A 93 -2.93 10.43 -6.06
C TRP A 93 -4.07 9.40 -6.06
N VAL A 94 -5.32 9.84 -5.93
CA VAL A 94 -6.49 8.95 -5.90
C VAL A 94 -6.64 8.20 -7.23
N GLU A 95 -6.49 8.90 -8.36
CA GLU A 95 -6.56 8.30 -9.71
C GLU A 95 -5.43 7.30 -9.95
N PHE A 96 -4.25 7.53 -9.40
CA PHE A 96 -3.15 6.59 -9.47
C PHE A 96 -3.37 5.36 -8.56
N VAL A 97 -3.72 5.58 -7.30
CA VAL A 97 -3.67 4.54 -6.27
C VAL A 97 -4.86 3.58 -6.32
N THR A 98 -6.04 4.07 -6.70
CA THR A 98 -7.27 3.27 -6.80
C THR A 98 -7.11 2.08 -7.75
N PRO A 99 -6.73 2.25 -9.03
CA PRO A 99 -6.58 1.12 -9.94
C PRO A 99 -5.42 0.18 -9.54
N VAL A 100 -4.39 0.69 -8.86
CA VAL A 100 -3.33 -0.17 -8.31
C VAL A 100 -3.88 -1.06 -7.20
N TRP A 101 -4.69 -0.51 -6.31
CA TRP A 101 -5.34 -1.27 -5.24
C TRP A 101 -6.32 -2.32 -5.78
N GLU A 102 -7.12 -1.97 -6.79
CA GLU A 102 -8.00 -2.94 -7.45
C GLU A 102 -7.22 -4.11 -8.06
N LYS A 103 -6.06 -3.84 -8.68
CA LYS A 103 -5.17 -4.90 -9.17
C LYS A 103 -4.57 -5.76 -8.05
N TYR A 104 -4.28 -5.17 -6.88
CA TYR A 104 -3.81 -5.92 -5.71
C TYR A 104 -4.90 -6.86 -5.21
N LYS A 105 -6.13 -6.36 -5.01
CA LYS A 105 -7.28 -7.19 -4.59
C LYS A 105 -7.54 -8.32 -5.55
N ALA A 106 -7.63 -8.04 -6.86
CA ALA A 106 -7.84 -9.07 -7.87
C ALA A 106 -6.76 -10.17 -7.82
N LYS A 107 -5.49 -9.79 -7.60
CA LYS A 107 -4.42 -10.78 -7.44
C LYS A 107 -4.55 -11.58 -6.14
N MET A 108 -4.88 -10.93 -5.03
CA MET A 108 -5.10 -11.63 -3.75
C MET A 108 -6.25 -12.63 -3.84
N GLU A 109 -7.34 -12.28 -4.52
CA GLU A 109 -8.53 -13.14 -4.70
C GLU A 109 -8.25 -14.38 -5.56
N THR A 110 -7.32 -14.32 -6.52
CA THR A 110 -6.88 -15.54 -7.25
C THR A 110 -6.17 -16.55 -6.36
N GLY A 111 -5.76 -16.13 -5.17
CA GLY A 111 -5.16 -16.96 -4.13
C GLY A 111 -6.21 -17.53 -3.18
N GLU A 112 -6.89 -18.59 -3.57
CA GLU A 112 -8.09 -19.11 -2.89
C GLU A 112 -7.88 -19.53 -1.42
N VAL A 113 -6.63 -19.78 -1.00
CA VAL A 113 -6.25 -20.35 0.31
C VAL A 113 -6.57 -19.41 1.48
N LEU A 114 -6.31 -18.11 1.34
CA LEU A 114 -6.49 -17.14 2.43
C LEU A 114 -7.90 -16.55 2.51
N THR A 115 -8.70 -16.69 1.45
CA THR A 115 -10.07 -16.16 1.38
C THR A 115 -11.06 -16.96 2.25
N GLN A 116 -10.84 -18.25 2.45
CA GLN A 116 -11.80 -19.10 3.19
C GLN A 116 -11.72 -18.94 4.72
N GLU A 117 -10.53 -18.69 5.28
CA GLU A 117 -10.37 -18.56 6.74
C GLU A 117 -10.67 -17.15 7.27
N LEU A 118 -10.36 -16.10 6.50
CA LEU A 118 -10.57 -14.72 6.93
C LEU A 118 -12.03 -14.26 6.84
N PHE A 119 -12.80 -14.73 5.86
CA PHE A 119 -14.21 -14.33 5.73
C PHE A 119 -15.15 -14.99 6.75
N ASN A 120 -14.81 -16.16 7.26
CA ASN A 120 -15.64 -16.88 8.23
C ASN A 120 -15.55 -16.32 9.67
N ASN A 121 -14.54 -15.49 9.96
CA ASN A 121 -14.32 -14.89 11.28
C ASN A 121 -14.78 -13.42 11.39
N TRP A 122 -15.44 -12.89 10.36
CA TRP A 122 -16.12 -11.59 10.41
C TRP A 122 -17.65 -11.81 10.46
N ARG A 123 -18.15 -12.21 11.63
CA ARG A 123 -19.55 -12.07 12.07
C ARG A 123 -19.58 -11.63 13.52
#